data_AF-A0A1H3N3C3-F1
#
_entry.id   AF-A0A1H3N3C3-F1
#
_cell.length_a   1.000
_cell.length_b   1.000
_cell.length_c   1.000
_cell.angle_alpha   90.00
_cell.angle_beta   90.00
_cell.angle_gamma   90.00
#
_symmetry.space_group_name_H-M   'P 1'
#
loop_
_entity.id
_entity.type
_entity.pdbx_description
1 polymer ?
#
loop_
_entity_poly.entity_id
_entity_poly.type
_entity_poly.pdbx_seq_one_letter_code
_entity_poly.pdbx_strand_id
1 'polypeptide(L)'
;MSKRQIKLGAFIPTTSQHAAGWRHPESRPQDHLSLAYAIELAQTAEKGLFDAYFLADGLSVRWGSAQEGELGLGDKGVGFEPVTLFAALATVTGAPLLELGSWLLPL
;
A
#
# COMPACT_ATOMS: atom_id res chain seq x y z
N MET A 1 -24.46 19.64 -13.65
CA MET A 1 -23.39 18.65 -13.95
C MET A 1 -22.53 18.52 -12.71
N SER A 2 -22.21 17.31 -12.23
CA SER A 2 -21.27 17.18 -11.10
C SER A 2 -19.87 17.61 -11.52
N LYS A 3 -19.10 18.20 -10.59
CA LYS A 3 -17.72 18.62 -10.84
C LYS A 3 -16.85 17.37 -10.97
N ARG A 4 -16.18 17.18 -12.11
CA ARG A 4 -15.26 16.05 -12.32
C ARG A 4 -14.04 16.23 -11.43
N GLN A 5 -13.67 15.18 -10.70
CA GLN A 5 -12.44 15.10 -9.92
C GLN A 5 -11.53 14.01 -10.48
N ILE A 6 -10.22 14.23 -10.39
CA ILE A 6 -9.22 13.19 -10.70
C ILE A 6 -9.32 12.11 -9.63
N LYS A 7 -9.21 10.84 -10.05
CA LYS A 7 -9.14 9.70 -9.15
C LYS A 7 -7.69 9.38 -8.82
N LEU A 8 -7.38 9.28 -7.54
CA LEU A 8 -6.02 9.06 -7.05
C LEU A 8 -5.88 7.63 -6.51
N GLY A 9 -4.95 6.86 -7.10
CA GLY A 9 -4.60 5.51 -6.65
C GLY A 9 -3.24 5.49 -5.96
N ALA A 10 -3.18 4.93 -4.75
CA ALA A 10 -1.96 4.78 -3.98
C ALA A 10 -1.29 3.45 -4.35
N PHE A 11 -0.30 3.50 -5.24
CA PHE A 11 0.52 2.33 -5.57
C PHE A 11 1.74 2.28 -4.63
N ILE A 12 1.52 1.76 -3.42
CA ILE A 12 2.51 1.82 -2.34
C ILE A 12 2.78 0.40 -1.80
N PRO A 13 3.86 -0.26 -2.23
CA PRO A 13 4.32 -1.48 -1.56
C PRO A 13 4.85 -1.14 -0.15
N THR A 14 4.94 -2.12 0.75
CA THR A 14 5.63 -1.97 2.05
C THR A 14 7.16 -1.87 1.91
N THR A 15 7.68 -1.99 0.69
CA THR A 15 9.05 -1.65 0.29
C THR A 15 9.06 -0.38 -0.56
N SER A 16 10.02 -0.17 -1.46
CA SER A 16 10.05 1.00 -2.34
C SER A 16 9.51 0.70 -3.72
N GLN A 17 8.87 1.68 -4.39
CA GLN A 17 8.56 1.53 -5.82
C GLN A 17 9.83 1.58 -6.68
N HIS A 18 10.88 2.23 -6.19
CA HIS A 18 12.17 2.29 -6.85
C HIS A 18 13.02 1.08 -6.46
N ALA A 19 13.67 0.42 -7.43
CA ALA A 19 14.41 -0.84 -7.20
C ALA A 19 15.47 -0.75 -6.07
N ALA A 20 16.06 0.43 -5.88
CA ALA A 20 17.06 0.69 -4.84
C ALA A 20 16.55 1.58 -3.68
N GLY A 21 15.25 1.89 -3.62
CA GLY A 21 14.74 2.87 -2.64
C GLY A 21 14.84 2.40 -1.18
N TRP A 22 14.94 1.09 -0.96
CA TRP A 22 15.25 0.48 0.35
C TRP A 22 16.62 0.87 0.92
N ARG A 23 17.51 1.46 0.10
CA ARG A 23 18.83 1.97 0.53
C ARG A 23 18.78 3.43 0.99
N HIS A 24 17.65 4.11 0.82
CA HIS A 24 17.54 5.51 1.22
C HIS A 24 17.67 5.63 2.74
N PRO A 25 18.41 6.62 3.29
CA PRO A 25 18.60 6.77 4.73
C PRO A 25 17.29 6.90 5.54
N GLU A 26 16.25 7.46 4.91
CA GLU A 26 14.93 7.62 5.52
C GLU A 26 13.97 6.45 5.24
N SER A 27 14.41 5.45 4.48
CA SER A 27 13.58 4.26 4.24
C SER A 27 13.54 3.36 5.49
N ARG A 28 12.47 2.56 5.59
CA ARG A 28 12.25 1.62 6.70
C ARG A 28 12.23 0.16 6.21
N PRO A 29 13.31 -0.33 5.57
CA PRO A 29 13.31 -1.67 4.96
C PRO A 29 13.08 -2.78 5.99
N GLN A 30 13.47 -2.57 7.25
CA GLN A 30 13.24 -3.52 8.35
C GLN A 30 11.75 -3.78 8.64
N ASP A 31 10.87 -2.84 8.27
CA ASP A 31 9.44 -2.92 8.56
C ASP A 31 8.61 -3.54 7.41
N HIS A 32 9.26 -4.03 6.35
CA HIS A 32 8.58 -4.41 5.11
C HIS A 32 7.56 -5.55 5.24
N LEU A 33 7.65 -6.38 6.29
CA LEU A 33 6.67 -7.42 6.64
C LEU A 33 5.90 -7.11 7.93
N SER A 34 5.96 -5.87 8.40
CA SER A 34 5.16 -5.42 9.55
C SER A 34 3.76 -5.05 9.09
N LEU A 35 2.75 -5.74 9.64
CA LEU A 35 1.35 -5.37 9.44
C LEU A 35 1.08 -3.94 9.96
N ALA A 36 1.69 -3.56 11.09
CA ALA A 36 1.53 -2.22 11.64
C ALA A 36 2.02 -1.13 10.67
N TYR A 37 3.10 -1.40 9.94
CA TYR A 37 3.60 -0.49 8.91
C TYR A 37 2.68 -0.43 7.69
N ALA A 38 2.14 -1.57 7.25
CA ALA A 38 1.14 -1.58 6.18
C ALA A 38 -0.14 -0.78 6.55
N ILE A 39 -0.57 -0.87 7.82
CA ILE A 39 -1.68 -0.07 8.35
C ILE A 39 -1.34 1.43 8.32
N GLU A 40 -0.14 1.81 8.75
CA GLU A 40 0.35 3.20 8.72
C GLU A 40 0.30 3.78 7.29
N LEU A 41 0.76 3.01 6.29
CA LEU A 41 0.74 3.43 4.89
C LEU A 41 -0.69 3.58 4.36
N ALA A 42 -1.57 2.62 4.64
CA ALA A 42 -2.96 2.66 4.22
C ALA A 42 -3.72 3.86 4.83
N GLN A 43 -3.56 4.09 6.13
CA GLN A 43 -4.17 5.25 6.81
C GLN A 43 -3.57 6.57 6.34
N THR A 44 -2.30 6.60 5.94
CA THR A 44 -1.69 7.79 5.34
C THR A 44 -2.30 8.10 3.97
N ALA A 45 -2.50 7.09 3.12
CA ALA A 45 -3.19 7.26 1.84
C ALA A 45 -4.64 7.72 2.03
N GLU A 46 -5.36 7.16 3.00
CA GLU A 46 -6.73 7.55 3.36
C GLU A 46 -6.82 9.00 3.82
N LYS A 47 -5.93 9.44 4.74
CA LYS A 47 -5.81 10.86 5.15
C LYS A 47 -5.52 11.79 3.97
N GLY A 48 -4.80 11.28 2.96
CA GLY A 48 -4.52 11.97 1.70
C GLY A 48 -5.67 11.97 0.69
N LEU A 49 -6.86 11.43 1.03
CA LEU A 49 -8.04 11.34 0.17
C LEU A 49 -7.82 10.52 -1.11
N PHE A 50 -6.94 9.52 -1.06
CA PHE A 50 -6.81 8.56 -2.16
C PHE A 50 -8.08 7.71 -2.31
N ASP A 51 -8.50 7.50 -3.55
CA ASP A 51 -9.71 6.72 -3.87
C ASP A 51 -9.47 5.21 -3.79
N ALA A 52 -8.23 4.76 -3.94
CA ALA A 52 -7.88 3.35 -3.94
C ALA A 52 -6.45 3.12 -3.43
N TYR A 53 -6.25 1.98 -2.78
CA TYR A 53 -4.92 1.43 -2.49
C TYR A 53 -4.65 0.27 -3.46
N PHE A 54 -3.51 0.29 -4.14
CA PHE A 54 -3.12 -0.70 -5.13
C PHE A 54 -1.84 -1.40 -4.70
N LEU A 55 -1.87 -2.73 -4.70
CA LEU A 55 -0.72 -3.58 -4.43
C LEU A 55 -0.55 -4.58 -5.58
N ALA A 56 0.62 -4.55 -6.21
CA ALA A 56 1.00 -5.54 -7.22
C ALA A 56 1.51 -6.82 -6.54
N ASP A 57 1.33 -7.96 -7.20
CA ASP A 57 1.72 -9.28 -6.71
C ASP A 57 2.50 -10.09 -7.74
N GLY A 58 3.30 -11.03 -7.26
CA GLY A 58 4.04 -11.98 -8.06
C GLY A 58 4.10 -13.35 -7.37
N LEU A 59 3.54 -14.38 -8.02
CA LEU A 59 3.48 -15.75 -7.49
C LEU A 59 4.77 -16.57 -7.69
N SER A 60 5.87 -15.91 -8.08
CA SER A 60 7.15 -16.56 -8.34
C SER A 60 8.29 -15.83 -7.67
N VAL A 61 9.18 -16.62 -7.06
CA VAL A 61 10.47 -16.13 -6.58
C VAL A 61 11.47 -16.30 -7.71
N ARG A 62 12.20 -15.23 -8.06
CA ARG A 62 13.28 -15.29 -9.04
C ARG A 62 14.52 -15.92 -8.42
N TRP A 63 14.54 -17.24 -8.28
CA TRP A 63 15.66 -17.99 -7.70
C TRP A 63 16.99 -17.82 -8.47
N GLY A 64 16.95 -17.54 -9.78
CA GLY A 64 18.15 -17.28 -10.60
C GLY A 64 19.00 -16.10 -10.11
N SER A 65 18.35 -15.09 -9.52
CA SER A 65 19.01 -13.91 -8.94
C SER A 65 20.04 -14.26 -7.84
N ALA A 66 19.83 -15.37 -7.13
CA ALA A 66 20.78 -15.87 -6.13
C ALA A 66 22.04 -16.48 -6.75
N GLN A 67 21.91 -17.07 -7.93
CA GLN A 67 23.00 -17.72 -8.65
C GLN A 67 23.79 -16.73 -9.51
N GLU A 68 23.16 -15.61 -9.90
CA GLU A 68 23.72 -14.55 -10.75
C GLU A 68 24.32 -13.37 -9.95
N GLY A 69 24.35 -13.45 -8.62
CA GLY A 69 24.93 -12.40 -7.76
C GLY A 69 24.02 -11.17 -7.57
N GLU A 70 22.73 -11.30 -7.86
CA GLU A 70 21.74 -10.23 -7.74
C GLU A 70 21.09 -10.14 -6.35
N LEU A 71 21.50 -11.00 -5.40
CA LEU A 71 21.09 -10.88 -3.99
C LEU A 71 21.49 -9.51 -3.45
N GLY A 72 20.52 -8.79 -2.91
CA GLY A 72 20.73 -7.43 -2.42
C GLY A 72 20.69 -6.35 -3.51
N LEU A 73 20.21 -6.66 -4.73
CA LEU A 73 19.91 -5.67 -5.77
C LEU A 73 18.44 -5.24 -5.81
N GLY A 74 17.53 -5.97 -5.16
CA GLY A 74 16.10 -5.65 -5.16
C GLY A 74 15.39 -5.97 -3.84
N ASP A 75 14.23 -5.33 -3.65
CA ASP A 75 13.39 -5.41 -2.44
C ASP A 75 12.05 -6.14 -2.68
N LYS A 76 11.95 -6.89 -3.78
CA LYS A 76 10.73 -7.57 -4.24
C LYS A 76 10.75 -9.09 -4.06
N GLY A 77 11.74 -9.61 -3.33
CA GLY A 77 11.89 -11.05 -3.12
C GLY A 77 10.83 -11.65 -2.18
N VAL A 78 10.27 -10.84 -1.27
CA VAL A 78 9.25 -11.26 -0.30
C VAL A 78 8.30 -10.09 -0.06
N GLY A 79 7.00 -10.38 0.05
CA GLY A 79 5.96 -9.39 0.33
C GLY A 79 4.69 -10.05 0.84
N PHE A 80 3.68 -9.23 1.15
CA PHE A 80 2.36 -9.71 1.54
C PHE A 80 1.57 -10.23 0.33
N GLU A 81 0.76 -11.26 0.56
CA GLU A 81 -0.30 -11.68 -0.36
C GLU A 81 -1.44 -10.64 -0.31
N PRO A 82 -1.87 -10.04 -1.44
CA PRO A 82 -2.77 -8.89 -1.42
C PRO A 82 -4.14 -9.14 -0.80
N VAL A 83 -4.77 -10.29 -1.05
CA VAL A 83 -6.12 -10.56 -0.54
C VAL A 83 -6.10 -10.61 0.99
N THR A 84 -5.12 -11.31 1.54
CA THR A 84 -4.92 -11.42 2.99
C THR A 84 -4.59 -10.06 3.61
N LEU A 85 -3.72 -9.28 2.98
CA LEU A 85 -3.40 -7.94 3.47
C LEU A 85 -4.62 -7.02 3.43
N PHE A 86 -5.37 -6.99 2.32
CA PHE A 86 -6.55 -6.14 2.21
C PHE A 86 -7.66 -6.56 3.18
N ALA A 87 -7.81 -7.85 3.46
CA ALA A 87 -8.72 -8.31 4.51
C ALA A 87 -8.37 -7.72 5.89
N ALA A 88 -7.08 -7.62 6.22
CA ALA A 88 -6.63 -6.98 7.46
C ALA A 88 -6.83 -5.45 7.41
N LEU A 89 -6.41 -4.79 6.33
CA LEU A 89 -6.49 -3.33 6.20
C LEU A 89 -7.94 -2.82 6.24
N ALA A 90 -8.88 -3.56 5.64
CA ALA A 90 -10.30 -3.20 5.63
C ALA A 90 -10.92 -3.04 7.04
N THR A 91 -10.28 -3.60 8.09
CA THR A 91 -10.75 -3.45 9.48
C THR A 91 -10.33 -2.15 10.15
N VAL A 92 -9.38 -1.42 9.57
CA VAL A 92 -8.74 -0.23 10.17
C VAL A 92 -8.69 0.98 9.23
N THR A 93 -9.21 0.83 8.01
CA THR A 93 -9.48 1.90 7.03
C THR A 93 -10.99 2.01 6.82
N GLY A 94 -11.52 3.21 6.71
CA GLY A 94 -12.91 3.49 6.44
C GLY A 94 -13.07 4.54 5.36
N ALA A 95 -14.25 4.60 4.71
CA ALA A 95 -14.54 5.74 3.85
C ALA A 95 -14.39 7.03 4.68
N PRO A 96 -13.67 8.06 4.17
CA PRO A 96 -13.63 9.34 4.86
C PRO A 96 -15.09 9.77 5.11
N LEU A 97 -15.36 10.18 6.36
CA LEU A 97 -16.65 10.65 6.88
C LEU A 97 -17.15 11.94 6.20
N LEU A 98 -16.96 12.08 4.88
CA LEU A 98 -17.26 13.30 4.17
C LEU A 98 -18.75 13.51 3.92
N GLU A 99 -19.64 12.53 4.08
CA GLU A 99 -21.10 12.75 3.99
C GLU A 99 -21.96 11.75 4.80
N LEU A 100 -21.73 11.60 6.12
CA LEU A 100 -22.77 11.07 7.02
C LEU A 100 -23.66 12.17 7.62
N GLY A 101 -23.59 13.39 7.06
CA GLY A 101 -24.39 14.55 7.49
C GLY A 101 -25.53 14.97 6.54
N SER A 102 -25.67 14.35 5.36
CA SER A 102 -26.71 14.72 4.37
C SER A 102 -27.90 13.76 4.33
N TRP A 103 -27.81 12.57 4.96
CA TRP A 103 -28.86 11.55 4.95
C TRP A 103 -29.59 11.36 6.28
N LEU A 104 -29.20 12.09 7.33
CA LEU A 104 -29.82 12.04 8.66
C LEU A 104 -30.36 13.41 9.01
N LEU A 105 -31.65 13.65 8.69
CA LEU A 105 -32.68 14.41 9.45
C LEU A 105 -33.85 14.79 8.51
N PRO A 106 -35.10 14.92 9.01
CA PRO A 106 -35.86 14.05 9.92
C PRO A 106 -37.19 13.58 9.27
N LEU A 107 -37.85 12.59 9.87
CA LEU A 107 -39.31 12.45 9.74
C LEU A 107 -40.01 13.52 10.60
#